data_AF-A0A8T6AAB9-F1
#
_entry.id   AF-A0A8T6AAB9-F1
#
_cell.length_a   1.000
_cell.length_b   1.000
_cell.length_c   1.000
_cell.angle_alpha   90.00
_cell.angle_beta   90.00
_cell.angle_gamma   90.00
#
_symmetry.space_group_name_H-M   'P 1'
#
loop_
_entity.id
_entity.type
_entity.pdbx_description
1 polymer ?
#
loop_
_entity_poly.entity_id
_entity_poly.type
_entity_poly.pdbx_seq_one_letter_code
_entity_poly.pdbx_strand_id
1 'polypeptide(L)'
;HVDHIVVLPLYPQFSCSTVGAVWDELARILARKRSIPGISFIRDYADNHDYINALANSVRASFAKHGEPDLLLLSYHGIPQRYADEGDDYPQRCRTTTRELASALGMAPEKVMMTFQSRFGREPWLMPYTDETLKMLGEKGVGHIQVMCPGFAADCLETLEEIAEQNREVFLGAGGKKYEYIPALNATPEHIEMMANLVAAYR
;
A
#
# COMPACT_ATOMS: atom_id res chain seq x y z
N HIS A 1 -33.28 -12.30 -0.73
CA HIS A 1 -33.38 -10.99 -0.04
C HIS A 1 -32.09 -10.83 0.74
N VAL A 2 -31.46 -9.65 0.72
CA VAL A 2 -30.24 -9.37 1.49
C VAL A 2 -30.59 -8.23 2.43
N ASP A 3 -30.48 -8.45 3.73
CA ASP A 3 -30.88 -7.49 4.78
C ASP A 3 -29.72 -6.57 5.20
N HIS A 4 -28.48 -7.03 5.06
CA HIS A 4 -27.27 -6.31 5.45
C HIS A 4 -26.15 -6.58 4.42
N ILE A 5 -25.43 -5.53 4.03
CA ILE A 5 -24.25 -5.60 3.17
C ILE A 5 -23.05 -5.06 3.96
N VAL A 6 -21.97 -5.84 3.99
CA VAL A 6 -20.65 -5.37 4.42
C VAL A 6 -19.82 -5.08 3.17
N VAL A 7 -19.28 -3.87 3.06
CA VAL A 7 -18.44 -3.44 1.94
C VAL A 7 -17.01 -3.29 2.44
N LEU A 8 -16.12 -4.11 1.88
CA LEU A 8 -14.68 -4.06 2.12
C LEU A 8 -13.98 -3.68 0.80
N PRO A 9 -13.65 -2.41 0.59
CA PRO A 9 -12.74 -2.01 -0.48
C PRO A 9 -11.37 -2.67 -0.27
N LEU A 10 -10.76 -3.20 -1.33
CA LEU A 10 -9.44 -3.84 -1.25
C LEU A 10 -8.28 -2.82 -1.32
N TYR A 11 -8.51 -1.63 -0.77
CA TYR A 11 -7.54 -0.56 -0.59
C TYR A 11 -7.33 -0.34 0.91
N PRO A 12 -6.16 -0.68 1.47
CA PRO A 12 -5.95 -0.58 2.91
C PRO A 12 -5.91 0.87 3.40
N GLN A 13 -5.47 1.81 2.56
CA GLN A 13 -5.44 3.24 2.85
C GLN A 13 -6.58 3.93 2.09
N PHE A 14 -7.40 4.70 2.79
CA PHE A 14 -8.45 5.50 2.17
C PHE A 14 -7.85 6.53 1.21
N SER A 15 -8.43 6.66 0.02
CA SER A 15 -8.36 7.85 -0.82
C SER A 15 -9.74 8.14 -1.41
N CYS A 16 -10.05 9.41 -1.66
CA CYS A 16 -11.27 9.80 -2.36
C CYS A 16 -11.32 9.20 -3.78
N SER A 17 -10.17 9.01 -4.42
CA SER A 17 -10.03 8.47 -5.77
C SER A 17 -10.23 6.95 -5.88
N THR A 18 -10.17 6.22 -4.75
CA THR A 18 -10.33 4.76 -4.70
C THR A 18 -11.54 4.37 -3.87
N VAL A 19 -11.41 4.40 -2.54
CA VAL A 19 -12.48 4.03 -1.62
C VAL A 19 -13.67 4.99 -1.72
N GLY A 20 -13.41 6.28 -1.90
CA GLY A 20 -14.47 7.28 -2.14
C GLY A 20 -15.32 6.92 -3.37
N ALA A 21 -14.68 6.55 -4.49
CA ALA A 21 -15.38 6.12 -5.69
C ALA A 21 -16.25 4.86 -5.49
N VAL A 22 -15.79 3.91 -4.64
CA VAL A 22 -16.61 2.74 -4.27
C VAL A 22 -17.88 3.17 -3.51
N TRP A 23 -17.75 4.12 -2.59
CA TRP A 23 -18.90 4.67 -1.86
C TRP A 23 -19.87 5.41 -2.79
N ASP A 24 -19.35 6.24 -3.70
CA ASP A 24 -20.17 7.00 -4.65
C ASP A 24 -21.03 6.06 -5.51
N GLU A 25 -20.43 4.98 -6.02
CA GLU A 25 -21.14 4.00 -6.83
C GLU A 25 -22.17 3.20 -6.01
N LEU A 26 -21.82 2.80 -4.78
CA LEU A 26 -22.76 2.16 -3.87
C LEU A 26 -23.96 3.07 -3.60
N ALA A 27 -23.73 4.33 -3.24
CA ALA A 27 -24.76 5.32 -2.99
C ALA A 27 -25.66 5.53 -4.22
N ARG A 28 -25.06 5.63 -5.41
CA ARG A 28 -25.80 5.76 -6.69
C ARG A 28 -26.74 4.58 -6.95
N ILE A 29 -26.29 3.35 -6.66
CA ILE A 29 -27.11 2.14 -6.80
C ILE A 29 -28.24 2.12 -5.77
N LEU A 30 -27.94 2.41 -4.50
CA LEU A 30 -28.90 2.35 -3.40
C LEU A 30 -29.97 3.44 -3.49
N ALA A 31 -29.66 4.61 -4.04
CA ALA A 31 -30.62 5.71 -4.25
C ALA A 31 -31.83 5.31 -5.11
N ARG A 32 -31.73 4.24 -5.90
CA ARG A 32 -32.81 3.71 -6.76
C ARG A 32 -33.65 2.61 -6.10
N LYS A 33 -33.32 2.19 -4.88
CA LYS A 33 -33.97 1.06 -4.19
C LYS A 33 -35.02 1.58 -3.19
N ARG A 34 -36.18 0.91 -3.16
CA ARG A 34 -37.23 1.18 -2.15
C ARG A 34 -36.93 0.52 -0.80
N SER A 35 -36.35 -0.68 -0.83
CA SER A 35 -35.87 -1.39 0.35
C SER A 35 -34.34 -1.30 0.35
N ILE A 36 -33.80 -0.47 1.23
CA ILE A 36 -32.36 -0.27 1.39
C ILE A 36 -31.89 -1.20 2.52
N PRO A 37 -30.94 -2.13 2.27
CA PRO A 37 -30.39 -2.96 3.33
C PRO A 37 -29.58 -2.12 4.31
N GLY A 38 -29.35 -2.64 5.52
CA GLY A 38 -28.30 -2.10 6.38
C GLY A 38 -26.96 -2.13 5.63
N ILE A 39 -26.08 -1.16 5.89
CA ILE A 39 -24.75 -1.07 5.27
C ILE A 39 -23.71 -0.88 6.36
N SER A 40 -22.72 -1.76 6.37
CA SER A 40 -21.44 -1.54 7.08
C SER A 40 -20.36 -1.30 6.04
N PHE A 41 -19.83 -0.09 5.99
CA PHE A 41 -18.78 0.28 5.05
C PHE A 41 -17.45 0.41 5.78
N ILE A 42 -16.51 -0.48 5.46
CA ILE A 42 -15.17 -0.44 6.03
C ILE A 42 -14.40 0.61 5.23
N ARG A 43 -14.22 1.80 5.83
CA ARG A 43 -13.57 2.94 5.18
C ARG A 43 -12.15 2.62 4.75
N ASP A 44 -11.37 2.03 5.64
CA ASP A 44 -9.99 1.62 5.40
C ASP A 44 -9.53 0.75 6.58
N TYR A 45 -8.32 0.20 6.50
CA TYR A 45 -7.74 -0.68 7.52
C TYR A 45 -6.22 -0.51 7.62
N ALA A 46 -5.72 0.71 7.38
CA ALA A 46 -4.31 1.04 7.24
C ALA A 46 -3.48 0.75 8.51
N ASP A 47 -4.11 0.79 9.68
CA ASP A 47 -3.57 0.51 11.02
C ASP A 47 -4.17 -0.75 11.66
N ASN A 48 -4.90 -1.56 10.89
CA ASN A 48 -5.44 -2.80 11.44
C ASN A 48 -4.32 -3.77 11.82
N HIS A 49 -4.40 -4.31 13.03
CA HIS A 49 -3.40 -5.21 13.59
C HIS A 49 -3.12 -6.45 12.73
N ASP A 50 -4.16 -7.10 12.21
CA ASP A 50 -4.02 -8.32 11.41
C ASP A 50 -3.40 -8.01 10.05
N TYR A 51 -3.73 -6.86 9.45
CA TYR A 51 -3.11 -6.38 8.21
C TYR A 51 -1.62 -6.07 8.41
N ILE A 52 -1.27 -5.31 9.45
CA ILE A 52 0.12 -4.99 9.75
C ILE A 52 0.93 -6.26 10.03
N ASN A 53 0.36 -7.23 10.73
CA ASN A 53 1.02 -8.51 10.98
C ASN A 53 1.22 -9.33 9.69
N ALA A 54 0.23 -9.38 8.80
CA ALA A 54 0.37 -10.05 7.52
C ALA A 54 1.51 -9.43 6.69
N LEU A 55 1.58 -8.10 6.63
CA LEU A 55 2.69 -7.38 5.97
C LEU A 55 4.03 -7.69 6.64
N ALA A 56 4.11 -7.61 7.97
CA ALA A 56 5.34 -7.86 8.72
C ALA A 56 5.85 -9.29 8.51
N ASN A 57 4.96 -10.27 8.44
CA ASN A 57 5.32 -11.66 8.17
C ASN A 57 5.88 -11.84 6.75
N SER A 58 5.26 -11.19 5.75
CA SER A 58 5.78 -11.19 4.36
C SER A 58 7.19 -10.58 4.30
N VAL A 59 7.40 -9.45 4.99
CA VAL A 59 8.72 -8.81 5.07
C VAL A 59 9.75 -9.71 5.76
N ARG A 60 9.42 -10.29 6.91
CA ARG A 60 10.32 -11.22 7.62
C ARG A 60 10.68 -12.44 6.79
N ALA A 61 9.72 -13.00 6.04
CA ALA A 61 9.97 -14.11 5.14
C ALA A 61 10.95 -13.72 4.03
N SER A 62 10.79 -12.53 3.45
CA SER A 62 11.73 -12.00 2.46
C SER A 62 13.12 -11.74 3.05
N PHE A 63 13.22 -11.19 4.26
CA PHE A 63 14.50 -10.99 4.96
C PHE A 63 15.20 -12.31 5.26
N ALA A 64 14.46 -13.34 5.67
CA ALA A 64 15.02 -14.67 5.90
C ALA A 64 15.60 -15.29 4.61
N LYS A 65 14.95 -15.03 3.46
CA LYS A 65 15.36 -15.57 2.16
C LYS A 65 16.49 -14.77 1.51
N HIS A 66 16.46 -13.45 1.61
CA HIS A 66 17.33 -12.55 0.87
C HIS A 66 18.32 -11.78 1.76
N GLY A 67 18.29 -11.98 3.08
CA GLY A 67 19.02 -11.19 4.07
C GLY A 67 18.30 -9.89 4.41
N GLU A 68 18.64 -9.30 5.56
CA GLU A 68 18.13 -7.97 5.94
C GLU A 68 18.70 -6.90 4.99
N PRO A 69 17.87 -5.96 4.49
CA PRO A 69 18.34 -4.85 3.67
C PRO A 69 18.97 -3.72 4.49
N ASP A 70 19.74 -2.89 3.80
CA ASP A 70 20.17 -1.59 4.32
C ASP A 70 18.96 -0.65 4.50
N LEU A 71 17.95 -0.78 3.60
CA LEU A 71 16.71 -0.01 3.62
C LEU A 71 15.53 -0.85 3.13
N LEU A 72 14.43 -0.83 3.90
CA LEU A 72 13.12 -1.26 3.44
C LEU A 72 12.37 -0.05 2.88
N LEU A 73 11.97 -0.11 1.61
CA LEU A 73 11.23 0.96 0.94
C LEU A 73 9.77 0.55 0.72
N LEU A 74 8.85 1.34 1.25
CA LEU A 74 7.41 1.18 1.10
C LEU A 74 6.93 2.13 0.01
N SER A 75 6.55 1.57 -1.13
CA SER A 75 6.09 2.34 -2.28
C SER A 75 4.57 2.31 -2.35
N TYR A 76 3.94 3.48 -2.30
CA TYR A 76 2.48 3.65 -2.41
C TYR A 76 2.14 4.26 -3.75
N HIS A 77 0.98 3.98 -4.33
CA HIS A 77 0.56 4.70 -5.54
C HIS A 77 0.38 6.19 -5.22
N GLY A 78 0.90 7.07 -6.06
CA GLY A 78 0.76 8.50 -5.89
C GLY A 78 -0.66 8.98 -6.14
N ILE A 79 -0.98 10.15 -5.59
CA ILE A 79 -2.15 10.95 -6.00
C ILE A 79 -1.68 12.37 -6.29
N PRO A 80 -2.43 13.17 -7.08
CA PRO A 80 -2.17 14.59 -7.23
C PRO A 80 -2.10 15.27 -5.85
N GLN A 81 -1.13 16.16 -5.67
CA GLN A 81 -0.93 16.90 -4.41
C GLN A 81 -2.20 17.66 -4.00
N ARG A 82 -2.94 18.19 -4.99
CA ARG A 82 -4.22 18.89 -4.80
C ARG A 82 -5.23 18.06 -4.00
N TYR A 83 -5.29 16.73 -4.19
CA TYR A 83 -6.26 15.91 -3.46
C TYR A 83 -5.97 15.90 -1.96
N ALA A 84 -4.69 15.80 -1.58
CA ALA A 84 -4.29 15.92 -0.19
C ALA A 84 -4.57 17.32 0.37
N ASP A 85 -4.31 18.37 -0.42
CA ASP A 85 -4.58 19.76 -0.02
C ASP A 85 -6.09 20.03 0.16
N GLU A 86 -6.94 19.32 -0.59
CA GLU A 86 -8.40 19.38 -0.52
C GLU A 86 -9.00 18.47 0.56
N GLY A 87 -8.17 17.77 1.33
CA GLY A 87 -8.58 17.02 2.52
C GLY A 87 -8.60 15.49 2.38
N ASP A 88 -8.06 14.94 1.28
CA ASP A 88 -7.79 13.49 1.21
C ASP A 88 -6.69 13.12 2.22
N ASP A 89 -7.01 12.27 3.19
CA ASP A 89 -6.08 11.82 4.24
C ASP A 89 -5.22 10.62 3.83
N TYR A 90 -5.25 10.22 2.56
CA TYR A 90 -4.40 9.16 2.00
C TYR A 90 -2.93 9.26 2.42
N PRO A 91 -2.24 10.42 2.34
CA PRO A 91 -0.85 10.52 2.78
C PRO A 91 -0.66 10.17 4.27
N GLN A 92 -1.62 10.53 5.11
CA GLN A 92 -1.63 10.24 6.55
C GLN A 92 -1.86 8.74 6.77
N ARG A 93 -2.78 8.11 6.01
CA ARG A 93 -3.00 6.65 6.09
C ARG A 93 -1.77 5.86 5.63
N CYS A 94 -1.08 6.27 4.55
CA CYS A 94 0.19 5.65 4.13
C CYS A 94 1.30 5.79 5.18
N ARG A 95 1.45 6.99 5.79
CA ARG A 95 2.38 7.20 6.91
C ARG A 95 2.03 6.33 8.12
N THR A 96 0.75 6.11 8.37
CA THR A 96 0.28 5.26 9.46
C THR A 96 0.68 3.81 9.22
N THR A 97 0.36 3.23 8.06
CA THR A 97 0.81 1.86 7.71
C THR A 97 2.32 1.73 7.80
N THR A 98 3.07 2.72 7.29
CA THR A 98 4.54 2.71 7.36
C THR A 98 5.06 2.67 8.78
N ARG A 99 4.51 3.52 9.67
CA ARG A 99 4.91 3.60 11.07
C ARG A 99 4.57 2.31 11.83
N GLU A 100 3.35 1.80 11.67
CA GLU A 100 2.91 0.56 12.34
C GLU A 100 3.73 -0.64 11.86
N LEU A 101 4.01 -0.74 10.56
CA LEU A 101 4.84 -1.81 10.01
C LEU A 101 6.29 -1.73 10.52
N ALA A 102 6.90 -0.54 10.52
CA ALA A 102 8.25 -0.35 11.06
C ALA A 102 8.30 -0.77 12.55
N SER A 103 7.29 -0.39 13.34
CA SER A 103 7.17 -0.78 14.74
C SER A 103 7.01 -2.29 14.91
N ALA A 104 6.16 -2.93 14.11
CA ALA A 104 5.95 -4.38 14.15
C ALA A 104 7.22 -5.15 13.79
N LEU A 105 8.03 -4.63 12.87
CA LEU A 105 9.32 -5.20 12.48
C LEU A 105 10.44 -4.92 13.48
N GLY A 106 10.24 -4.01 14.43
CA GLY A 106 11.30 -3.55 15.34
C GLY A 106 12.43 -2.82 14.61
N MET A 107 12.14 -2.24 13.44
CA MET A 107 13.13 -1.54 12.63
C MET A 107 13.24 -0.08 13.06
N ALA A 108 14.47 0.45 13.05
CA ALA A 108 14.71 1.86 13.28
C ALA A 108 14.06 2.69 12.14
N PRO A 109 13.47 3.87 12.44
CA PRO A 109 12.82 4.70 11.43
C PRO A 109 13.71 5.05 10.23
N GLU A 110 15.02 5.14 10.43
CA GLU A 110 15.99 5.47 9.37
C GLU A 110 16.20 4.32 8.37
N LYS A 111 15.84 3.09 8.75
CA LYS A 111 15.90 1.90 7.88
C LYS A 111 14.60 1.66 7.11
N VAL A 112 13.57 2.47 7.30
CA VAL A 112 12.29 2.35 6.60
C VAL A 112 11.97 3.67 5.91
N MET A 113 11.78 3.63 4.59
CA MET A 113 11.44 4.81 3.79
C MET A 113 10.10 4.63 3.12
N MET A 114 9.33 5.71 2.99
CA MET A 114 8.08 5.73 2.23
C MET A 114 8.24 6.61 0.99
N THR A 115 7.77 6.14 -0.15
CA THR A 115 7.73 6.88 -1.42
C THR A 115 6.38 6.72 -2.12
N PHE A 116 6.16 7.52 -3.16
CA PHE A 116 4.99 7.46 -4.02
C PHE A 116 5.41 7.14 -5.47
N GLN A 117 4.84 6.08 -6.03
CA GLN A 117 5.04 5.61 -7.40
C GLN A 117 3.95 6.10 -8.35
N SER A 118 4.14 5.87 -9.65
CA SER A 118 3.16 6.12 -10.71
C SER A 118 2.56 7.54 -10.68
N ARG A 119 3.17 8.45 -11.43
CA ARG A 119 2.70 9.84 -11.59
C ARG A 119 2.38 10.11 -13.05
N PHE A 120 1.31 10.87 -13.31
CA PHE A 120 0.87 11.19 -14.67
C PHE A 120 0.62 12.69 -14.85
N GLY A 121 0.89 13.18 -16.06
CA GLY A 121 0.68 14.57 -16.41
C GLY A 121 1.74 15.51 -15.83
N ARG A 122 1.40 16.80 -15.78
CA ARG A 122 2.33 17.89 -15.41
C ARG A 122 2.04 18.51 -14.04
N GLU A 123 0.93 18.12 -13.41
CA GLU A 123 0.60 18.62 -12.08
C GLU A 123 1.53 18.00 -11.03
N PRO A 124 1.73 18.65 -9.87
CA PRO A 124 2.50 18.06 -8.77
C PRO A 124 1.77 16.87 -8.14
N TRP A 125 2.52 15.80 -7.86
CA TRP A 125 2.03 14.61 -7.16
C TRP A 125 2.70 14.51 -5.80
N LEU A 126 2.18 13.62 -4.94
CA LEU A 126 2.80 13.35 -3.65
C LEU A 126 4.26 12.93 -3.81
N MET A 127 5.10 13.47 -2.93
CA MET A 127 6.53 13.21 -2.85
C MET A 127 6.88 12.53 -1.52
N PRO A 128 8.01 11.80 -1.43
CA PRO A 128 9.05 11.64 -2.45
C PRO A 128 8.68 10.63 -3.55
N TYR A 129 9.15 10.85 -4.79
CA TYR A 129 8.88 9.96 -5.92
C TYR A 129 9.74 8.70 -5.88
N THR A 130 9.15 7.53 -6.14
CA THR A 130 9.84 6.23 -6.01
C THR A 130 11.05 6.11 -6.94
N ASP A 131 10.88 6.44 -8.22
CA ASP A 131 11.93 6.38 -9.25
C ASP A 131 13.14 7.28 -8.92
N GLU A 132 12.88 8.54 -8.58
CA GLU A 132 13.92 9.51 -8.21
C GLU A 132 14.63 9.11 -6.91
N THR A 133 13.87 8.59 -5.94
CA THR A 133 14.42 8.12 -4.67
C THR A 133 15.34 6.93 -4.89
N LEU A 134 14.93 5.94 -5.69
CA LEU A 134 15.74 4.76 -5.99
C LEU A 134 17.03 5.12 -6.73
N LYS A 135 16.96 6.02 -7.72
CA LYS A 135 18.16 6.54 -8.38
C LYS A 135 19.11 7.17 -7.38
N MET A 136 18.61 8.07 -6.53
CA MET A 136 19.39 8.75 -5.50
C MET A 136 20.01 7.78 -4.49
N LEU A 137 19.30 6.73 -4.08
CA LEU A 137 19.81 5.71 -3.16
C LEU A 137 20.95 4.90 -3.80
N GLY A 138 20.81 4.53 -5.08
CA GLY A 138 21.88 3.88 -5.84
C GLY A 138 23.13 4.77 -5.95
N GLU A 139 22.95 6.05 -6.30
CA GLU A 139 24.05 7.03 -6.38
C GLU A 139 24.75 7.26 -5.03
N LYS A 140 24.03 7.16 -3.92
CA LYS A 140 24.59 7.22 -2.56
C LYS A 140 25.28 5.94 -2.11
N GLY A 141 25.27 4.89 -2.93
CA GLY A 141 25.93 3.62 -2.65
C GLY A 141 25.17 2.73 -1.66
N VAL A 142 23.86 2.91 -1.51
CA VAL A 142 23.04 1.94 -0.76
C VAL A 142 23.17 0.57 -1.43
N GLY A 143 23.55 -0.44 -0.66
CA GLY A 143 23.93 -1.74 -1.20
C GLY A 143 22.70 -2.58 -1.51
N HIS A 144 21.89 -2.84 -0.48
CA HIS A 144 20.77 -3.76 -0.51
C HIS A 144 19.48 -3.06 -0.10
N ILE A 145 18.48 -3.07 -1.00
CA ILE A 145 17.13 -2.64 -0.68
C ILE A 145 16.12 -3.76 -0.92
N GLN A 146 15.05 -3.74 -0.13
CA GLN A 146 13.84 -4.47 -0.46
C GLN A 146 12.67 -3.51 -0.55
N VAL A 147 11.80 -3.73 -1.53
CA VAL A 147 10.67 -2.85 -1.83
C VAL A 147 9.36 -3.61 -1.70
N MET A 148 8.36 -3.02 -1.07
CA MET A 148 7.00 -3.57 -1.03
C MET A 148 5.97 -2.49 -1.32
N CYS A 149 4.77 -2.91 -1.74
CA CYS A 149 3.67 -2.00 -2.09
C CYS A 149 2.44 -2.23 -1.19
N PRO A 150 2.39 -1.64 0.03
CA PRO A 150 1.32 -1.94 0.98
C PRO A 150 -0.07 -1.54 0.49
N GLY A 151 -0.16 -0.57 -0.42
CA GLY A 151 -1.44 -0.09 -0.98
C GLY A 151 -2.15 -1.06 -1.93
N PHE A 152 -1.52 -2.20 -2.28
CA PHE A 152 -2.08 -3.19 -3.18
C PHE A 152 -2.32 -4.52 -2.46
N ALA A 153 -3.57 -5.00 -2.50
CA ALA A 153 -3.96 -6.29 -1.94
C ALA A 153 -3.40 -7.47 -2.76
N ALA A 154 -3.23 -7.29 -4.06
CA ALA A 154 -2.71 -8.28 -5.01
C ALA A 154 -1.79 -7.61 -6.03
N ASP A 155 -0.90 -8.40 -6.62
CA ASP A 155 0.02 -7.92 -7.64
C ASP A 155 -0.72 -7.50 -8.91
N CYS A 156 -0.22 -6.43 -9.52
CA CYS A 156 -0.77 -5.83 -10.73
C CYS A 156 0.37 -5.29 -11.61
N LEU A 157 0.03 -4.60 -12.68
CA LEU A 157 1.02 -4.05 -13.62
C LEU A 157 1.97 -3.08 -12.90
N GLU A 158 1.43 -2.22 -12.05
CA GLU A 158 2.16 -1.22 -11.28
C GLU A 158 3.10 -1.84 -10.24
N THR A 159 2.86 -3.09 -9.80
CA THR A 159 3.80 -3.77 -8.89
C THR A 159 4.83 -4.60 -9.64
N LEU A 160 4.41 -5.38 -10.64
CA LEU A 160 5.31 -6.29 -11.34
C LEU A 160 6.20 -5.57 -12.36
N GLU A 161 5.64 -4.70 -13.20
CA GLU A 161 6.43 -4.01 -14.23
C GLU A 161 7.13 -2.78 -13.66
N GLU A 162 6.39 -1.87 -13.01
CA GLU A 162 6.99 -0.62 -12.54
C GLU A 162 7.95 -0.85 -11.36
N ILE A 163 7.54 -1.64 -10.35
CA ILE A 163 8.35 -1.81 -9.14
C ILE A 163 9.37 -2.94 -9.31
N ALA A 164 8.94 -4.15 -9.65
CA ALA A 164 9.84 -5.30 -9.67
C ALA A 164 10.86 -5.27 -10.83
N GLU A 165 10.54 -4.59 -11.95
CA GLU A 165 11.41 -4.50 -13.13
C GLU A 165 12.01 -3.09 -13.32
N GLN A 166 11.21 -2.08 -13.68
CA GLN A 166 11.73 -0.77 -14.08
C GLN A 166 12.51 -0.08 -12.94
N ASN A 167 11.93 -0.03 -11.75
CA ASN A 167 12.56 0.58 -10.59
C ASN A 167 13.78 -0.20 -10.06
N ARG A 168 13.79 -1.51 -10.29
CA ARG A 168 14.99 -2.33 -10.07
C ARG A 168 16.12 -1.91 -11.02
N GLU A 169 15.83 -1.71 -12.30
CA GLU A 169 16.83 -1.24 -13.27
C GLU A 169 17.36 0.14 -12.91
N VAL A 170 16.49 1.05 -12.46
CA VAL A 170 16.88 2.40 -11.99
C VAL A 170 17.87 2.32 -10.83
N PHE A 171 17.56 1.53 -9.79
CA PHE A 171 18.41 1.41 -8.61
C PHE A 171 19.78 0.76 -8.94
N LEU A 172 19.75 -0.37 -9.66
CA LEU A 172 20.97 -1.10 -10.02
C LEU A 172 21.84 -0.31 -11.01
N GLY A 173 21.22 0.35 -11.99
CA GLY A 173 21.90 1.21 -12.96
C GLY A 173 22.56 2.44 -12.33
N ALA A 174 22.03 2.92 -11.20
CA ALA A 174 22.60 4.02 -10.42
C ALA A 174 23.75 3.61 -9.48
N GLY A 175 24.09 2.32 -9.38
CA GLY A 175 25.18 1.81 -8.55
C GLY A 175 24.75 0.99 -7.32
N GLY A 176 23.44 0.78 -7.15
CA GLY A 176 22.91 -0.17 -6.16
C GLY A 176 23.34 -1.60 -6.46
N LYS A 177 23.42 -2.45 -5.43
CA LYS A 177 23.99 -3.82 -5.57
C LYS A 177 22.95 -4.92 -5.56
N LYS A 178 21.92 -4.79 -4.73
CA LYS A 178 20.89 -5.81 -4.52
C LYS A 178 19.52 -5.15 -4.34
N TYR A 179 18.56 -5.66 -5.09
CA TYR A 179 17.17 -5.19 -5.10
C TYR A 179 16.27 -6.42 -5.03
N GLU A 180 15.32 -6.44 -4.10
CA GLU A 180 14.30 -7.47 -4.04
C GLU A 180 12.92 -6.84 -3.92
N TYR A 181 11.99 -7.28 -4.75
CA TYR A 181 10.59 -6.96 -4.59
C TYR A 181 9.92 -7.97 -3.66
N ILE A 182 9.17 -7.48 -2.69
CA ILE A 182 8.32 -8.26 -1.79
C ILE A 182 6.91 -8.25 -2.40
N PRO A 183 6.40 -9.41 -2.88
CA PRO A 183 5.09 -9.50 -3.49
C PRO A 183 3.98 -8.96 -2.60
N ALA A 184 2.91 -8.49 -3.23
CA ALA A 184 1.66 -8.22 -2.52
C ALA A 184 1.19 -9.47 -1.75
N LEU A 185 0.29 -9.27 -0.77
CA LEU A 185 -0.20 -10.35 0.06
C LEU A 185 -0.97 -11.42 -0.74
N ASN A 186 -1.52 -11.07 -1.90
CA ASN A 186 -2.11 -12.00 -2.88
C ASN A 186 -3.11 -12.97 -2.20
N ALA A 187 -3.08 -14.26 -2.54
CA ALA A 187 -3.93 -15.28 -1.96
C ALA A 187 -3.27 -16.02 -0.78
N THR A 188 -2.41 -15.36 -0.01
CA THR A 188 -1.81 -15.98 1.17
C THR A 188 -2.89 -16.29 2.23
N PRO A 189 -2.76 -17.39 2.98
CA PRO A 189 -3.71 -17.72 4.05
C PRO A 189 -3.89 -16.58 5.06
N GLU A 190 -2.80 -15.92 5.44
CA GLU A 190 -2.79 -14.80 6.40
C GLU A 190 -3.59 -13.60 5.89
N HIS A 191 -3.53 -13.32 4.58
CA HIS A 191 -4.30 -12.24 3.98
C HIS A 191 -5.80 -12.55 3.96
N ILE A 192 -6.15 -13.78 3.62
CA ILE A 192 -7.53 -14.25 3.59
C ILE A 192 -8.13 -14.24 5.00
N GLU A 193 -7.37 -14.72 5.98
CA GLU A 193 -7.78 -14.72 7.40
C GLU A 193 -7.95 -13.28 7.92
N MET A 194 -7.01 -12.38 7.64
CA MET A 194 -7.13 -10.97 7.97
C MET A 194 -8.41 -10.35 7.39
N MET A 195 -8.71 -10.58 6.10
CA MET A 195 -9.92 -10.07 5.47
C MET A 195 -11.18 -10.66 6.10
N ALA A 196 -11.16 -11.95 6.45
CA ALA A 196 -12.26 -12.60 7.16
C ALA A 196 -12.50 -11.98 8.54
N ASN A 197 -11.43 -11.69 9.29
CA ASN A 197 -11.50 -11.03 10.60
C ASN A 197 -12.03 -9.60 10.49
N LEU A 198 -11.58 -8.83 9.49
CA LEU A 198 -12.07 -7.48 9.22
C LEU A 198 -13.59 -7.45 9.04
N VAL A 199 -14.13 -8.35 8.21
CA VAL A 199 -15.58 -8.37 7.96
C VAL A 199 -16.37 -9.00 9.10
N ALA A 200 -15.77 -9.89 9.89
CA ALA A 200 -16.45 -10.57 10.99
C ALA A 200 -16.97 -9.61 12.06
N ALA A 201 -16.29 -8.48 12.29
CA ALA A 201 -16.72 -7.44 13.22
C ALA A 201 -18.05 -6.75 12.84
N TYR A 202 -18.52 -6.95 11.60
CA TYR A 202 -19.71 -6.30 11.02
C TYR A 202 -20.81 -7.30 10.62
N ARG A 203 -20.64 -8.58 10.95
CA ARG A 203 -21.62 -9.64 10.68
C ARG A 203 -22.71 -9.70 11.74
#